data_AF-A0A7C7EL50-F1
#
_entry.id   AF-A0A7C7EL50-F1
#
_cell.length_a   1.000
_cell.length_b   1.000
_cell.length_c   1.000
_cell.angle_alpha   90.00
_cell.angle_beta   90.00
_cell.angle_gamma   90.00
#
_symmetry.space_group_name_H-M   'P 1'
#
loop_
_entity.id
_entity.type
_entity.pdbx_description
1 polymer ?
#
loop_
_entity_poly.entity_id
_entity_poly.type
_entity_poly.pdbx_seq_one_letter_code
_entity_poly.pdbx_strand_id
1 'polypeptide(L)'
;MASNTKNTVAVDKKGNVYGAGDNFYGQCNLNDWKDIVQVAVGDGFVVGLKRDGTVRAKGRNIYNVCETKDLRNIKYIEAGDTYFIAIDVDNKVLLKGKMRE
;
A
#
# COMPACT_ATOMS: atom_id res chain seq x y z
N MET A 1 2.82 9.23 -6.35
CA MET A 1 1.48 8.94 -6.91
C MET A 1 1.54 7.54 -7.51
N ALA A 2 0.49 6.76 -7.38
CA ALA A 2 0.38 5.41 -7.94
C ALA A 2 -1.05 5.20 -8.46
N SER A 3 -1.20 4.39 -9.51
CA SER A 3 -2.49 4.16 -10.14
C SER A 3 -2.55 2.78 -10.79
N ASN A 4 -3.76 2.25 -10.94
CA ASN A 4 -4.07 1.14 -11.83
C ASN A 4 -5.23 1.56 -12.76
N THR A 5 -5.90 0.61 -13.42
CA THR A 5 -7.00 0.90 -14.35
C THR A 5 -8.27 1.47 -13.68
N LYS A 6 -8.42 1.32 -12.36
CA LYS A 6 -9.64 1.68 -11.60
C LYS A 6 -9.41 2.75 -10.55
N ASN A 7 -8.18 2.95 -10.10
CA ASN A 7 -7.85 3.78 -8.94
C ASN A 7 -6.58 4.61 -9.16
N THR A 8 -6.58 5.82 -8.62
CA THR A 8 -5.40 6.69 -8.50
C THR A 8 -5.26 7.14 -7.06
N VAL A 9 -4.03 7.04 -6.52
CA VAL A 9 -3.69 7.45 -5.16
C VAL A 9 -2.48 8.37 -5.18
N ALA A 10 -2.59 9.50 -4.49
CA ALA A 10 -1.51 10.47 -4.34
C ALA A 10 -1.24 10.76 -2.87
N VAL A 11 0.01 11.11 -2.57
CA VAL A 11 0.46 11.55 -1.25
C VAL A 11 1.04 12.97 -1.38
N ASP A 12 0.68 13.87 -0.46
CA ASP A 12 1.20 15.23 -0.44
C ASP A 12 2.50 15.35 0.38
N LYS A 13 3.14 16.53 0.35
CA LYS A 13 4.39 16.79 1.11
C LYS A 13 4.23 16.68 2.63
N LYS A 14 3.00 16.77 3.15
CA LYS A 14 2.69 16.63 4.58
C LYS A 14 2.40 15.18 4.96
N GLY A 15 2.37 14.25 3.99
CA GLY A 15 2.10 12.84 4.19
C GLY A 15 0.62 12.49 4.31
N ASN A 16 -0.28 13.36 3.84
CA ASN A 16 -1.70 13.01 3.67
C ASN A 16 -1.91 12.27 2.35
N VAL A 17 -2.86 11.34 2.32
CA VAL A 17 -3.14 10.49 1.16
C VAL A 17 -4.55 10.73 0.63
N TYR A 18 -4.66 10.81 -0.69
CA TYR A 18 -5.90 11.05 -1.42
C TYR A 18 -6.07 9.93 -2.45
N GLY A 19 -7.25 9.31 -2.47
CA GLY A 19 -7.61 8.26 -3.41
C GLY A 19 -8.83 8.65 -4.23
N ALA A 20 -8.83 8.29 -5.51
CA ALA A 20 -9.96 8.43 -6.41
C ALA A 20 -10.16 7.14 -7.23
N GLY A 21 -11.38 6.92 -7.72
CA GLY A 21 -11.76 5.74 -8.50
C GLY A 21 -12.69 4.78 -7.75
N ASP A 22 -12.64 3.50 -8.08
CA ASP A 22 -13.47 2.46 -7.46
C ASP A 22 -13.25 2.39 -5.95
N ASN A 23 -14.31 2.23 -5.17
CA ASN A 23 -14.22 2.22 -3.70
C ASN A 23 -15.04 1.10 -3.04
N PHE A 24 -15.32 0.02 -3.78
CA PHE A 24 -16.14 -1.10 -3.31
C PHE A 24 -15.62 -1.74 -2.01
N TYR A 25 -14.31 -1.67 -1.74
CA TYR A 25 -13.68 -2.20 -0.53
C TYR A 25 -13.19 -1.11 0.42
N GLY A 26 -13.54 0.15 0.19
CA GLY A 26 -13.04 1.28 0.97
C GLY A 26 -11.57 1.64 0.68
N GLN A 27 -11.00 1.20 -0.44
CA GLN A 27 -9.60 1.44 -0.79
C GLN A 27 -9.25 2.92 -1.01
N CYS A 28 -10.24 3.80 -1.23
CA CYS A 28 -10.06 5.26 -1.29
C CYS A 28 -10.32 5.97 0.05
N ASN A 29 -10.78 5.27 1.09
CA ASN A 29 -11.08 5.86 2.40
C ASN A 29 -9.80 6.06 3.24
N LEU A 30 -8.90 6.95 2.79
CA LEU A 30 -7.52 7.09 3.28
C LEU A 30 -7.30 8.33 4.18
N ASN A 31 -8.37 9.02 4.58
CA ASN A 31 -8.32 10.29 5.32
C ASN A 31 -7.61 10.18 6.70
N ASP A 32 -7.62 8.97 7.26
CA ASP A 32 -6.99 8.58 8.53
C ASP A 32 -5.50 8.23 8.41
N TRP A 33 -4.94 8.23 7.19
CA TRP A 33 -3.53 7.99 6.95
C TRP A 33 -2.74 9.28 7.11
N LYS A 34 -1.59 9.17 7.78
CA LYS A 34 -0.65 10.25 8.09
C LYS A 34 0.78 9.74 7.99
N ASP A 35 1.70 10.68 7.79
CA ASP A 35 3.14 10.43 7.68
C ASP A 35 3.51 9.44 6.56
N ILE A 36 2.69 9.36 5.52
CA ILE A 36 2.95 8.49 4.37
C ILE A 36 3.98 9.14 3.46
N VAL A 37 4.94 8.35 2.98
CA VAL A 37 6.04 8.81 2.11
C VAL A 37 6.02 8.12 0.75
N GLN A 38 5.39 6.95 0.63
CA GLN A 38 5.20 6.23 -0.62
C GLN A 38 3.85 5.51 -0.60
N VAL A 39 3.25 5.33 -1.77
CA VAL A 39 1.99 4.62 -1.97
C VAL A 39 2.12 3.66 -3.15
N ALA A 40 1.40 2.53 -3.09
CA ALA A 40 1.24 1.57 -4.17
C ALA A 40 -0.23 1.10 -4.23
N VAL A 41 -0.71 0.70 -5.40
CA VAL A 41 -2.12 0.36 -5.65
C VAL A 41 -2.21 -1.01 -6.32
N GLY A 42 -2.94 -1.95 -5.70
CA GLY A 42 -3.30 -3.25 -6.28
C GLY A 42 -4.78 -3.33 -6.68
N ASP A 43 -5.30 -4.52 -7.03
CA ASP A 43 -6.71 -4.67 -7.43
C ASP A 43 -7.64 -4.61 -6.22
N GLY A 44 -8.10 -3.39 -5.93
CA GLY A 44 -9.03 -3.11 -4.84
C GLY A 44 -8.37 -2.87 -3.49
N PHE A 45 -7.05 -2.69 -3.41
CA PHE A 45 -6.36 -2.28 -2.18
C PHE A 45 -5.26 -1.25 -2.44
N VAL A 46 -4.90 -0.52 -1.39
CA VAL A 46 -3.83 0.49 -1.38
C VAL A 46 -2.87 0.15 -0.26
N VAL A 47 -1.58 0.34 -0.52
CA VAL A 47 -0.49 0.20 0.46
C VAL A 47 0.21 1.53 0.61
N GLY A 48 0.56 1.89 1.84
CA GLY A 48 1.28 3.11 2.17
C GLY A 48 2.46 2.82 3.08
N LEU A 49 3.63 3.31 2.70
CA LEU A 49 4.82 3.31 3.54
C LEU A 49 4.81 4.57 4.41
N LYS A 50 4.88 4.39 5.73
CA LYS A 50 5.04 5.49 6.68
C LYS A 50 6.51 5.89 6.82
N ARG A 51 6.74 7.15 7.21
CA ARG A 51 8.07 7.73 7.48
C ARG A 51 8.85 6.97 8.56
N ASP A 52 8.16 6.29 9.48
CA ASP A 52 8.75 5.46 10.54
C ASP A 52 9.14 4.04 10.06
N GLY A 53 9.06 3.76 8.75
CA GLY A 53 9.41 2.46 8.17
C GLY A 53 8.35 1.38 8.38
N THR A 54 7.15 1.72 8.85
CA THR A 54 6.02 0.80 8.96
C THR A 54 5.11 0.86 7.74
N VAL A 55 4.34 -0.20 7.49
CA VAL A 55 3.43 -0.27 6.34
C VAL A 55 1.98 -0.29 6.80
N ARG A 56 1.12 0.46 6.10
CA ARG A 56 -0.34 0.36 6.21
C ARG A 56 -0.93 -0.14 4.90
N ALA A 57 -2.04 -0.84 4.98
CA ALA A 57 -2.82 -1.26 3.82
C ALA A 57 -4.31 -1.13 4.12
N LYS A 58 -5.11 -0.85 3.09
CA LYS A 58 -6.58 -0.70 3.18
C LYS A 58 -7.24 -1.15 1.88
N GLY A 59 -8.40 -1.77 1.98
CA GLY A 59 -9.18 -2.27 0.86
C GLY A 59 -9.40 -3.79 0.93
N ARG A 60 -9.44 -4.42 -0.24
CA ARG A 60 -9.67 -5.85 -0.44
C ARG A 60 -8.56 -6.67 0.23
N ASN A 61 -8.91 -7.45 1.24
CA ASN A 61 -7.95 -8.25 2.02
C ASN A 61 -7.89 -9.72 1.60
N ILE A 62 -7.69 -10.00 0.30
CA ILE A 62 -7.45 -11.38 -0.16
C ILE A 62 -6.00 -11.77 0.12
N TYR A 63 -5.76 -13.05 0.47
CA TYR A 63 -4.43 -13.56 0.83
C TYR A 63 -3.74 -12.75 1.95
N ASN A 64 -4.53 -12.11 2.82
CA ASN A 64 -4.05 -11.32 3.95
C ASN A 64 -3.11 -10.15 3.57
N VAL A 65 -3.29 -9.56 2.38
CA VAL A 65 -2.47 -8.41 1.93
C VAL A 65 -2.59 -7.19 2.84
N CYS A 66 -3.69 -7.02 3.59
CA CYS A 66 -3.83 -5.90 4.51
C CYS A 66 -3.26 -6.16 5.92
N GLU A 67 -2.78 -7.36 6.22
CA GLU A 67 -2.21 -7.71 7.53
C GLU A 67 -0.75 -7.27 7.62
N THR A 68 -0.47 -5.98 7.81
CA THR A 68 0.90 -5.41 7.68
C THR A 68 1.62 -5.16 9.00
N LYS A 69 1.10 -5.66 10.12
CA LYS A 69 1.62 -5.39 11.49
C LYS A 69 3.06 -5.88 11.69
N ASP A 70 3.44 -6.91 10.93
CA ASP A 70 4.75 -7.56 10.91
C ASP A 70 5.81 -6.77 10.11
N LEU A 71 5.41 -5.84 9.26
CA LEU A 71 6.33 -5.09 8.39
C LEU A 71 6.89 -3.85 9.09
N ARG A 72 8.20 -3.85 9.30
CA ARG A 72 8.99 -2.78 9.95
C ARG A 72 10.29 -2.56 9.18
N ASN A 73 10.90 -1.39 9.37
CA ASN A 73 12.15 -1.00 8.71
C ASN A 73 12.08 -1.10 7.18
N ILE A 74 10.93 -0.76 6.60
CA ILE A 74 10.72 -0.75 5.15
C ILE A 74 11.18 0.57 4.56
N LYS A 75 11.87 0.51 3.41
CA LYS A 75 12.28 1.71 2.65
C LYS A 75 11.62 1.83 1.27
N TYR A 76 11.08 0.73 0.72
CA TYR A 76 10.36 0.76 -0.55
C TYR A 76 9.18 -0.23 -0.55
N ILE A 77 8.12 0.11 -1.31
CA ILE A 77 6.95 -0.74 -1.55
C ILE A 77 6.53 -0.71 -3.02
N GLU A 78 6.04 -1.83 -3.55
CA GLU A 78 5.40 -1.90 -4.87
C GLU A 78 4.27 -2.93 -4.85
N ALA A 79 3.19 -2.71 -5.60
CA ALA A 79 2.01 -3.58 -5.59
C ALA A 79 1.73 -4.18 -6.97
N GLY A 80 1.36 -5.45 -6.98
CA GLY A 80 0.67 -6.10 -8.08
C GLY A 80 -0.82 -6.28 -7.78
N ASP A 81 -1.53 -7.07 -8.59
CA ASP A 81 -2.99 -7.24 -8.47
C ASP A 81 -3.42 -7.79 -7.11
N THR A 82 -2.73 -8.80 -6.60
CA THR A 82 -3.13 -9.58 -5.40
C THR A 82 -2.00 -9.74 -4.38
N TYR A 83 -0.92 -8.98 -4.54
CA TYR A 83 0.24 -8.99 -3.66
C TYR A 83 0.93 -7.63 -3.67
N PHE A 84 1.78 -7.39 -2.68
CA PHE A 84 2.76 -6.33 -2.74
C PHE A 84 4.11 -6.82 -2.22
N ILE A 85 5.17 -6.21 -2.71
CA ILE A 85 6.52 -6.40 -2.20
C ILE A 85 6.91 -5.21 -1.32
N ALA A 86 7.73 -5.49 -0.33
CA ALA A 86 8.40 -4.50 0.48
C ALA A 86 9.89 -4.80 0.49
N ILE A 87 10.72 -3.76 0.44
CA ILE A 87 12.18 -3.88 0.59
C ILE A 87 12.55 -3.22 1.92
N ASP A 88 13.17 -3.98 2.80
CA ASP A 88 13.65 -3.45 4.08
C ASP A 88 14.97 -2.67 3.92
N VAL A 89 15.39 -2.02 5.00
CA VAL A 89 16.64 -1.24 5.04
C VAL A 89 17.87 -2.06 4.65
N ASP A 90 17.85 -3.36 4.94
CA ASP A 90 18.92 -4.33 4.65
C ASP A 90 18.85 -4.91 3.23
N ASN A 91 17.93 -4.43 2.39
CA ASN A 91 17.66 -4.90 1.03
C ASN A 91 17.02 -6.30 0.94
N LYS A 92 16.44 -6.82 2.03
CA LYS A 92 15.65 -8.04 1.97
C LYS A 92 14.30 -7.74 1.33
N VAL A 93 13.90 -8.59 0.39
CA VAL A 93 12.57 -8.56 -0.23
C VAL A 93 11.60 -9.36 0.61
N LEU A 94 10.48 -8.73 0.97
CA LEU A 94 9.36 -9.33 1.67
C LEU A 94 8.16 -9.34 0.73
N LEU A 95 7.41 -10.44 0.70
CA LEU A 95 6.20 -10.60 -0.09
C LEU A 95 5.00 -10.69 0.85
N LYS A 96 3.93 -9.96 0.53
CA LYS A 96 2.62 -10.12 1.15
C LYS A 96 1.57 -10.41 0.09
N GLY A 97 0.71 -11.39 0.32
CA GLY A 97 -0.27 -11.87 -0.65
C GLY A 97 0.22 -13.05 -1.48
N LYS A 98 -0.41 -13.29 -2.63
CA LYS A 98 -0.07 -14.38 -3.54
C LYS A 98 0.18 -13.84 -4.95
N MET A 99 1.32 -14.20 -5.54
CA MET A 99 1.60 -13.98 -6.96
C MET A 99 0.80 -14.99 -7.79
N ARG A 100 0.30 -14.58 -8.96
CA ARG A 100 -0.28 -15.53 -9.91
C ARG A 100 0.84 -16.41 -10.46
N GLU A 101 0.54 -17.70 -10.62
CA GLU A 101 1.40 -18.69 -11.28
C GLU A 101 1.48 -18.41 -12.78
#